data_AF-A0AAV4Q3J5-F1
#
_entry.id   AF-A0AAV4Q3J5-F1
#
_cell.length_a   1.000
_cell.length_b   1.000
_cell.length_c   1.000
_cell.angle_alpha   90.00
_cell.angle_beta   90.00
_cell.angle_gamma   90.00
#
_symmetry.space_group_name_H-M   'P 1'
#
loop_
_entity.id
_entity.type
_entity.pdbx_description
1 polymer ?
#
loop_
_entity_poly.entity_id
_entity_poly.type
_entity_poly.pdbx_seq_one_letter_code
_entity_poly.pdbx_strand_id
1 'polypeptide(L)'
;MKIDLKLLRAYYFELIAVDYPGDEWLHIYTDGSATGNATEAGLYREGFFEESYPAALNAPNFEAEIEAIKRALLNLNLSTPLKKVAFFIDSQSAILATVNIISDSYQGMKLRCLLIKQFLLAGKLFFTGFLVTATF
;
A
#
# COMPACT_ATOMS: atom_id res chain seq x y z
N MET A 1 15.16 -8.22 24.95
CA MET A 1 15.81 -8.35 23.64
C MET A 1 15.56 -7.07 22.87
N LYS A 2 16.61 -6.30 22.49
CA LYS A 2 16.45 -5.09 21.67
C LYS A 2 16.35 -5.52 20.21
N ILE A 3 15.30 -5.08 19.52
CA ILE A 3 15.16 -5.26 18.07
C ILE A 3 16.02 -4.19 17.39
N ASP A 4 16.89 -4.62 16.47
CA ASP A 4 17.65 -3.70 15.62
C ASP A 4 16.77 -3.23 14.45
N LEU A 5 16.37 -1.96 14.51
CA LEU A 5 15.54 -1.33 13.48
C LEU A 5 16.23 -1.25 12.12
N LYS A 6 17.56 -1.22 12.05
CA LYS A 6 18.29 -1.21 10.78
C LYS A 6 18.21 -2.58 10.10
N LEU A 7 18.39 -3.63 10.89
CA LEU A 7 18.24 -5.01 10.41
C LEU A 7 16.79 -5.27 9.96
N LEU A 8 15.81 -4.76 10.71
CA LEU A 8 14.39 -4.81 10.38
C LEU A 8 14.11 -4.20 8.99
N ARG A 9 14.65 -3.00 8.75
CA ARG A 9 14.49 -2.28 7.49
C ARG A 9 15.16 -3.00 6.31
N ALA A 10 16.34 -3.58 6.52
CA ALA A 10 17.06 -4.31 5.47
C ALA A 10 16.27 -5.55 5.02
N TYR A 11 15.77 -6.36 5.96
CA TYR A 11 14.93 -7.52 5.64
C TYR A 11 13.64 -7.14 4.93
N TYR A 12 13.02 -6.03 5.31
CA TYR A 12 11.81 -5.55 4.64
C TYR A 12 12.06 -5.23 3.16
N PHE A 13 13.13 -4.50 2.85
CA PHE A 13 13.46 -4.20 1.46
C PHE A 13 13.86 -5.45 0.67
N GLU A 14 14.56 -6.39 1.29
CA GLU A 14 14.90 -7.67 0.66
C GLU A 14 13.64 -8.47 0.30
N LEU A 15 12.67 -8.56 1.21
CA LEU A 15 11.38 -9.21 0.94
C LEU A 15 10.62 -8.54 -0.20
N ILE A 16 10.57 -7.20 -0.22
CA ILE A 16 9.95 -6.47 -1.33
C ILE A 16 10.63 -6.80 -2.66
N ALA A 17 11.97 -6.78 -2.69
CA ALA A 17 12.73 -7.04 -3.90
C ALA A 17 12.54 -8.47 -4.43
N VAL A 18 12.36 -9.45 -3.53
CA VAL A 18 12.17 -10.87 -3.90
C VAL A 18 10.73 -11.16 -4.32
N ASP A 19 9.74 -10.72 -3.54
CA ASP A 19 8.34 -11.07 -3.78
C ASP A 19 7.70 -10.16 -4.85
N TYR A 20 8.18 -8.91 -4.93
CA TYR A 20 7.62 -7.85 -5.78
C TYR A 20 8.72 -7.11 -6.53
N PRO A 21 9.50 -7.79 -7.40
CA PRO A 21 10.60 -7.14 -8.10
C PRO A 21 10.09 -6.01 -9.02
N GLY A 22 10.76 -4.86 -9.00
CA GLY A 22 10.28 -3.62 -9.63
C GLY A 22 10.26 -3.61 -11.17
N ASP A 23 10.88 -4.61 -11.80
CA ASP A 23 10.81 -4.86 -13.25
C ASP A 23 9.48 -5.53 -13.66
N GLU A 24 8.91 -6.38 -12.80
CA GLU A 24 7.62 -7.03 -13.00
C GLU A 24 6.44 -6.29 -12.33
N TRP A 25 6.71 -5.65 -11.19
CA TRP A 25 5.69 -5.05 -10.32
C TRP A 25 5.77 -3.54 -10.31
N LEU A 26 4.63 -2.91 -10.51
CA LEU A 26 4.49 -1.47 -10.38
C LEU A 26 4.25 -1.12 -8.91
N HIS A 27 5.24 -0.49 -8.28
CA HIS A 27 5.19 -0.08 -6.88
C HIS A 27 4.46 1.24 -6.73
N ILE A 28 3.46 1.28 -5.84
CA ILE A 28 2.70 2.46 -5.48
C ILE A 28 2.74 2.61 -3.97
N TYR A 29 3.14 3.77 -3.51
CA TYR A 29 3.17 4.12 -2.10
C TYR A 29 2.03 5.10 -1.83
N THR A 30 1.24 4.82 -0.80
CA THR A 30 0.15 5.70 -0.38
C THR A 30 0.32 6.07 1.07
N ASP A 31 -0.09 7.27 1.41
CA ASP A 31 -0.11 7.76 2.79
C ASP A 31 -1.38 8.58 3.02
N GLY A 32 -1.86 8.57 4.26
CA GLY A 32 -3.00 9.35 4.71
C GLY A 32 -2.67 10.04 6.02
N SER A 33 -2.72 11.37 6.02
CA SER A 33 -2.47 12.17 7.22
C SER A 33 -3.72 12.96 7.64
N ALA A 34 -3.79 13.33 8.91
CA ALA A 34 -4.76 14.28 9.40
C ALA A 34 -4.07 15.40 10.17
N THR A 35 -4.45 16.63 9.85
CA THR A 35 -3.99 17.84 10.53
C THR A 35 -5.22 18.63 10.97
N GLY A 36 -5.47 18.64 12.28
CA GLY A 36 -6.67 19.26 12.85
C GLY A 36 -7.94 18.58 12.34
N ASN A 37 -8.78 19.34 11.63
CA ASN A 37 -10.05 18.86 11.08
C ASN A 37 -9.98 18.51 9.58
N ALA A 38 -8.79 18.51 8.99
CA ALA A 38 -8.60 18.18 7.57
C ALA A 38 -7.71 16.96 7.44
N THR A 39 -7.95 16.17 6.39
CA THR A 39 -7.10 15.06 6.01
C THR A 39 -6.49 15.27 4.63
N GLU A 40 -5.30 14.73 4.45
CA GLU A 40 -4.53 14.81 3.21
C GLU A 40 -4.14 13.40 2.78
N ALA A 41 -4.26 13.15 1.48
CA ALA A 41 -3.90 11.90 0.85
C ALA A 41 -2.65 12.11 0.01
N GLY A 42 -1.68 11.22 0.18
CA GLY A 42 -0.43 11.18 -0.56
C GLY A 42 -0.35 9.94 -1.43
N LEU A 43 0.16 10.10 -2.64
CA LEU A 43 0.35 9.02 -3.60
C LEU A 43 1.69 9.21 -4.31
N TYR A 44 2.51 8.17 -4.33
CA TYR A 44 3.81 8.18 -4.98
C TYR A 44 4.04 6.92 -5.81
N ARG A 45 4.54 7.12 -7.03
CA ARG A 45 5.10 6.09 -7.89
C ARG A 45 6.34 6.66 -8.57
N GLU A 46 7.45 5.97 -8.39
CA GLU A 46 8.71 6.34 -9.01
C GLU A 46 8.59 6.48 -10.53
N GLY A 47 9.02 7.63 -11.05
CA GLY A 47 9.03 7.93 -12.48
C GLY A 47 7.67 8.17 -13.12
N PHE A 48 6.59 8.35 -12.35
CA PHE A 48 5.24 8.56 -12.92
C PHE A 48 4.43 9.65 -12.24
N PHE A 49 4.16 9.53 -10.94
CA PHE A 49 3.34 10.51 -10.22
C PHE A 49 3.82 10.66 -8.77
N GLU A 50 3.73 11.89 -8.27
CA GLU A 50 3.93 12.27 -6.88
C GLU A 50 2.86 13.32 -6.59
N GLU A 51 1.79 12.90 -5.93
CA GLU A 51 0.61 13.70 -5.68
C GLU A 51 0.36 13.80 -4.17
N SER A 52 0.03 14.99 -3.72
CA SER A 52 -0.57 15.23 -2.41
C SER A 52 -1.81 16.09 -2.61
N TYR A 53 -2.92 15.71 -1.99
CA TYR A 53 -4.17 16.42 -2.16
C TYR A 53 -5.06 16.36 -0.91
N PRO A 54 -5.91 17.39 -0.71
CA PRO A 54 -6.91 17.36 0.35
C PRO A 54 -7.88 16.19 0.12
N ALA A 55 -8.12 15.38 1.15
CA ALA A 55 -9.00 14.23 1.08
C ALA A 55 -10.39 14.55 1.64
N ALA A 56 -10.50 14.90 2.92
CA ALA A 56 -11.79 15.17 3.55
C ALA A 56 -11.68 16.09 4.77
N LEU A 57 -12.84 16.65 5.17
CA LEU A 57 -13.01 17.38 6.43
C LEU A 57 -13.63 16.46 7.48
N ASN A 58 -13.14 16.54 8.71
CA ASN A 58 -13.57 15.75 9.87
C ASN A 58 -13.52 14.23 9.64
N ALA A 59 -12.58 13.77 8.81
CA ALA A 59 -12.35 12.37 8.52
C ALA A 59 -11.14 11.83 9.32
N PRO A 60 -11.09 10.53 9.61
CA PRO A 60 -9.90 9.88 10.15
C PRO A 60 -8.83 9.68 9.06
N ASN A 61 -7.55 9.56 9.45
CA ASN A 61 -6.42 9.37 8.53
C ASN A 61 -6.65 8.23 7.52
N PHE A 62 -7.22 7.11 7.97
CA PHE A 62 -7.41 5.94 7.11
C PHE A 62 -8.37 6.21 5.94
N GLU A 63 -9.29 7.17 6.05
CA GLU A 63 -10.15 7.56 4.92
C GLU A 63 -9.37 8.31 3.84
N ALA A 64 -8.39 9.13 4.24
CA ALA A 64 -7.51 9.78 3.26
C ALA A 64 -6.63 8.77 2.53
N GLU A 65 -6.16 7.74 3.22
CA GLU A 65 -5.38 6.67 2.61
C GLU A 65 -6.22 5.81 1.65
N ILE A 66 -7.49 5.55 1.97
CA ILE A 66 -8.44 4.96 1.01
C ILE A 66 -8.58 5.84 -0.24
N GLU A 67 -8.62 7.16 -0.07
CA GLU A 67 -8.71 8.09 -1.18
C GLU A 67 -7.42 8.11 -2.01
N ALA A 68 -6.24 8.01 -1.38
CA ALA A 68 -4.94 7.77 -2.03
C ALA A 68 -4.99 6.54 -2.95
N ILE A 69 -5.52 5.42 -2.43
CA ILE A 69 -5.64 4.17 -3.17
C ILE A 69 -6.60 4.31 -4.35
N LYS A 70 -7.78 4.91 -4.16
CA LYS A 70 -8.75 5.11 -5.25
C LYS A 70 -8.15 5.94 -6.38
N ARG A 71 -7.45 7.03 -6.04
CA ARG A 71 -6.80 7.90 -7.03
C ARG A 71 -5.71 7.18 -7.81
N ALA A 72 -4.91 6.38 -7.12
CA ALA A 72 -3.90 5.54 -7.76
C ALA A 72 -4.52 4.56 -8.77
N LEU A 73 -5.64 3.90 -8.39
CA LEU A 73 -6.36 2.99 -9.28
C LEU A 73 -6.92 3.72 -10.51
N LEU A 74 -7.44 4.94 -10.34
CA LEU A 74 -7.87 5.79 -11.46
C LEU A 74 -6.70 6.11 -12.40
N ASN A 75 -5.54 6.51 -11.86
CA ASN A 75 -4.35 6.81 -12.65
C ASN A 75 -3.81 5.59 -13.41
N LEU A 76 -3.93 4.39 -12.83
CA LEU A 76 -3.53 3.13 -13.45
C LEU A 76 -4.42 2.73 -14.63
N ASN A 77 -5.74 2.86 -14.50
CA ASN A 77 -6.70 2.54 -15.56
C ASN A 77 -6.44 3.37 -16.85
N LEU A 78 -5.83 4.54 -16.72
CA LEU A 78 -5.60 5.47 -17.82
C LEU A 78 -4.30 5.20 -18.60
N SER A 79 -3.33 4.46 -18.03
CA SER A 79 -1.92 4.67 -18.45
C SER A 79 -1.17 3.48 -19.06
N THR A 80 -1.57 2.21 -18.91
CA THR A 80 -0.67 1.11 -19.36
C THR A 80 -1.33 -0.25 -19.56
N PRO A 81 -0.82 -1.10 -20.48
CA PRO A 81 -1.19 -2.52 -20.52
C PRO A 81 -0.71 -3.24 -19.26
N LEU A 82 -1.56 -4.15 -18.81
CA LEU A 82 -1.49 -5.03 -17.65
C LEU A 82 -0.09 -5.33 -17.09
N LYS A 83 0.28 -4.56 -16.06
CA LYS A 83 1.37 -4.90 -15.14
C LYS A 83 0.80 -5.31 -13.79
N LYS A 84 1.47 -6.23 -13.10
CA LYS A 84 1.14 -6.56 -11.72
C LYS A 84 1.41 -5.32 -10.87
N VAL A 85 0.43 -4.88 -10.07
CA VAL A 85 0.56 -3.67 -9.23
C VAL A 85 0.81 -4.06 -7.79
N ALA A 86 1.57 -3.25 -7.06
CA ALA A 86 1.99 -3.45 -5.69
C ALA A 86 1.73 -2.17 -4.88
N PHE A 87 0.71 -2.18 -4.01
CA PHE A 87 0.42 -1.05 -3.12
C PHE A 87 1.06 -1.20 -1.73
N PHE A 88 1.90 -0.26 -1.35
CA PHE A 88 2.51 -0.13 -0.03
C PHE A 88 1.72 0.87 0.81
N ILE A 89 1.05 0.33 1.83
CA ILE A 89 0.07 1.01 2.70
C ILE A 89 0.48 0.72 4.14
N ASP A 90 0.57 1.72 5.00
CA ASP A 90 1.03 1.56 6.39
C ASP A 90 -0.13 1.48 7.40
N SER A 91 -1.38 1.77 6.98
CA SER A 91 -2.56 1.63 7.82
C SER A 91 -3.29 0.29 7.64
N GLN A 92 -3.30 -0.50 8.71
CA GLN A 92 -4.12 -1.71 8.79
C GLN A 92 -5.62 -1.44 8.55
N SER A 93 -6.14 -0.27 8.95
CA SER A 93 -7.55 0.07 8.74
C SER A 93 -7.85 0.34 7.26
N ALA A 94 -6.97 1.08 6.58
CA ALA A 94 -7.11 1.34 5.14
C ALA A 94 -7.00 0.04 4.34
N ILE A 95 -6.07 -0.84 4.71
CA ILE A 95 -5.91 -2.19 4.18
C ILE A 95 -7.22 -2.97 4.22
N LEU A 96 -7.82 -3.09 5.41
CA LEU A 96 -9.04 -3.89 5.61
C LEU A 96 -10.22 -3.31 4.84
N ALA A 97 -10.35 -1.98 4.81
CA ALA A 97 -11.40 -1.31 4.04
C ALA A 97 -11.22 -1.50 2.52
N THR A 98 -9.99 -1.46 2.03
CA THR A 98 -9.66 -1.54 0.61
C THR A 98 -9.97 -2.90 0.00
N VAL A 99 -9.79 -3.99 0.76
CA VAL A 99 -10.12 -5.35 0.28
C VAL A 99 -11.57 -5.43 -0.20
N ASN A 100 -12.49 -4.81 0.54
CA ASN A 100 -13.91 -4.78 0.19
C ASN A 100 -14.21 -3.83 -0.99
N ILE A 101 -13.48 -2.72 -1.11
CA ILE A 101 -13.68 -1.74 -2.19
C ILE A 101 -13.26 -2.31 -3.55
N ILE A 102 -12.12 -3.01 -3.60
CA ILE A 102 -11.55 -3.52 -4.85
C ILE A 102 -12.29 -4.78 -5.32
N SER A 103 -12.77 -5.64 -4.40
CA SER A 103 -13.58 -6.82 -4.76
C SER A 103 -14.85 -6.44 -5.54
N ASP A 104 -15.45 -5.30 -5.18
CA ASP A 104 -16.73 -4.86 -5.76
C ASP A 104 -16.52 -4.10 -7.08
N SER A 105 -15.42 -3.36 -7.20
CA SER A 105 -15.19 -2.42 -8.31
C SER A 105 -14.43 -3.03 -9.50
N TYR A 106 -13.66 -4.11 -9.30
CA TYR A 106 -12.77 -4.67 -10.32
C TYR A 106 -12.88 -6.20 -10.41
N GLN A 107 -13.97 -6.67 -11.05
CA GLN A 107 -14.14 -8.11 -11.32
C GLN A 107 -13.00 -8.63 -12.21
N GLY A 108 -12.18 -9.52 -11.67
CA GLY A 108 -11.01 -10.10 -12.36
C GLY A 108 -9.68 -9.84 -11.66
N MET A 109 -9.62 -8.84 -10.77
CA MET A 109 -8.41 -8.59 -9.99
C MET A 109 -8.15 -9.67 -8.93
N LYS A 110 -7.01 -10.37 -9.04
CA LYS A 110 -6.50 -11.24 -7.96
C LYS A 110 -5.80 -10.42 -6.88
N LEU A 111 -6.57 -9.99 -5.89
CA LEU A 111 -6.09 -9.38 -4.65
C LEU A 111 -5.34 -10.41 -3.81
N ARG A 112 -4.04 -10.24 -3.62
CA ARG A 112 -3.30 -10.82 -2.49
C ARG A 112 -3.15 -9.75 -1.43
N CYS A 113 -3.26 -10.17 -0.17
CA CYS A 113 -3.17 -9.32 1.00
C CYS A 113 -2.14 -9.94 1.92
N LEU A 114 -1.20 -9.13 2.40
CA LEU A 114 -0.16 -9.61 3.30
C LEU A 114 -0.01 -8.55 4.41
N LEU A 115 -0.40 -8.86 5.65
CA LEU A 115 -0.45 -7.86 6.72
C LEU A 115 0.86 -7.91 7.52
N ILE A 116 1.65 -6.83 7.65
CA ILE A 116 2.87 -6.90 8.47
C ILE A 116 2.40 -6.75 9.90
N LYS A 117 2.48 -7.84 10.64
CA LYS A 117 2.60 -7.75 12.08
C LYS A 117 3.96 -8.27 12.44
N GLN A 118 4.66 -7.54 13.30
CA GLN A 118 5.86 -8.05 13.95
C GLN A 118 5.45 -9.28 14.78
N PHE A 119 5.75 -10.48 14.30
CA PHE A 119 5.57 -11.71 15.05
C PHE A 119 6.93 -12.36 15.31
N LEU A 120 7.17 -12.64 16.59
CA LEU A 120 8.21 -13.54 17.05
C LEU A 120 7.60 -14.93 17.17
N LEU A 121 7.90 -15.83 16.24
CA LEU A 121 7.54 -17.25 16.32
C LEU A 121 8.84 -18.07 16.37
N ALA A 122 9.01 -18.89 17.40
CA ALA A 122 10.19 -19.76 17.56
C ALA A 122 11.56 -19.06 17.42
N GLY A 123 11.67 -17.79 17.84
CA GLY A 123 12.92 -17.02 17.75
C GLY A 123 13.28 -16.50 16.35
N LYS A 124 12.39 -16.67 15.37
CA LYS A 124 12.51 -16.08 14.04
C LYS A 124 11.56 -14.89 13.90
N LEU A 125 12.09 -13.81 13.34
CA LEU A 125 11.37 -12.58 13.08
C LEU A 125 10.67 -12.72 11.72
N PHE A 126 9.35 -12.66 11.72
CA PHE A 126 8.55 -12.74 10.49
C PHE A 126 8.03 -11.35 10.14
N PHE A 127 8.14 -11.00 8.86
CA PHE A 127 7.73 -9.72 8.26
C PHE A 127 6.83 -10.03 7.08
N THR A 128 5.76 -9.27 6.88
CA THR A 128 4.77 -9.60 5.85
C THR A 128 4.13 -8.33 5.28
N GLY A 129 4.77 -7.62 4.34
CA GLY A 129 4.34 -6.32 3.76
C GLY A 129 2.94 -6.31 3.18
N PHE A 130 2.16 -5.23 3.32
CA PHE A 130 0.92 -5.11 2.54
C PHE A 130 1.23 -4.76 1.11
N LEU A 131 0.65 -5.57 0.23
CA LEU A 131 0.77 -5.45 -1.19
C LEU A 131 -0.54 -5.86 -1.84
N VAL A 132 -1.35 -4.88 -2.23
CA VAL A 132 -2.53 -5.14 -3.06
C VAL A 132 -2.02 -5.52 -4.44
N THR A 133 -2.09 -6.81 -4.77
CA THR A 133 -1.78 -7.26 -6.12
C THR A 133 -3.01 -7.07 -7.00
N ALA A 134 -2.88 -6.34 -8.09
CA ALA A 134 -3.86 -6.38 -9.16
C ALA A 134 -3.25 -7.10 -10.37
N THR A 135 -3.86 -8.22 -10.75
CA THR A 135 -3.67 -8.82 -12.08
C THR A 135 -5.04 -8.73 -12.73
N PHE A 136 -5.18 -7.93 -13.79
CA PHE A 136 -6.42 -7.92 -14.56
C PHE A 136 -6.35 -8.95 -15.69
#